data_AF-A0A6L8QC28-F1
#
_entry.id   AF-A0A6L8QC28-F1
#
_cell.length_a   1.000
_cell.length_b   1.000
_cell.length_c   1.000
_cell.angle_alpha   90.00
_cell.angle_beta   90.00
_cell.angle_gamma   90.00
#
_symmetry.space_group_name_H-M   'P 1'
#
loop_
_entity.id
_entity.type
_entity.pdbx_description
1 polymer ?
#
loop_
_entity_poly.entity_id
_entity_poly.type
_entity_poly.pdbx_seq_one_letter_code
_entity_poly.pdbx_strand_id
1 'polypeptide(L)'
;MNAKSNQIFFLLFFLFFIPNVVFGQTTCGEKIPAMGIFDQISQYALWLALALMIPGILLDQTLWKRILLFLALVPFIGWVYVNFFVDYNGLKKQIFTHNAMAEATLANIAEAQDRYKSEQGTYIGDLRKLYSHIGGAGGMNECVKILNVSAGFDHWRAEAGHISSPDTVVWDSRAGTSLKKG
;
A
#
# COMPACT_ATOMS: atom_id res chain seq x y z
N MET A 1 11.95 -41.64 15.67
CA MET A 1 11.01 -40.52 15.43
C MET A 1 10.40 -40.71 14.04
N ASN A 2 9.07 -40.84 13.98
CA ASN A 2 8.33 -41.39 12.84
C ASN A 2 8.40 -40.49 11.60
N ALA A 3 8.77 -41.08 10.45
CA ALA A 3 8.84 -40.41 9.14
C ALA A 3 7.53 -39.71 8.73
N LYS A 4 6.38 -40.18 9.23
CA LYS A 4 5.06 -39.54 9.06
C LYS A 4 4.95 -38.16 9.71
N SER A 5 5.62 -37.92 10.84
CA SER A 5 5.57 -36.63 11.55
C SER A 5 6.33 -35.54 10.80
N ASN A 6 7.47 -35.88 10.20
CA ASN A 6 8.25 -34.95 9.37
C ASN A 6 7.56 -34.61 8.05
N GLN A 7 6.81 -35.55 7.45
CA GLN A 7 6.02 -35.26 6.25
C GLN A 7 4.87 -34.29 6.51
N ILE A 8 4.17 -34.42 7.65
CA ILE A 8 3.07 -33.51 8.02
C ILE A 8 3.60 -32.09 8.28
N PHE A 9 4.77 -31.97 8.93
CA PHE A 9 5.41 -30.68 9.17
C PHE A 9 5.87 -30.02 7.86
N PHE A 10 6.41 -30.80 6.91
CA PHE A 10 6.74 -30.31 5.57
C PHE A 10 5.51 -29.91 4.76
N LEU A 11 4.39 -30.62 4.89
CA LEU A 11 3.12 -30.32 4.22
C LEU A 11 2.45 -29.06 4.79
N LEU A 12 2.48 -28.88 6.12
CA LEU A 12 2.02 -27.65 6.77
C LEU A 12 2.91 -26.44 6.42
N PHE A 13 4.22 -26.66 6.30
CA PHE A 13 5.17 -25.64 5.88
C PHE A 13 4.95 -25.24 4.41
N PHE A 14 4.69 -26.20 3.52
CA PHE A 14 4.33 -25.91 2.12
C PHE A 14 2.97 -25.21 2.00
N LEU A 15 1.97 -25.60 2.78
CA LEU A 15 0.65 -24.95 2.79
C LEU A 15 0.69 -23.50 3.30
N PHE A 16 1.65 -23.15 4.16
CA PHE A 16 1.83 -21.79 4.64
C PHE A 16 2.55 -20.88 3.62
N PHE A 17 3.26 -21.45 2.64
CA PHE A 17 4.08 -20.74 1.65
C PHE A 17 3.43 -20.59 0.26
N ILE A 18 2.14 -20.92 0.09
CA ILE A 18 1.40 -20.63 -1.14
C ILE A 18 0.63 -19.32 -0.96
N PRO A 19 1.17 -18.14 -1.32
CA PRO A 19 0.34 -16.96 -1.48
C PRO A 19 -0.38 -17.07 -2.84
N ASN A 20 -1.32 -18.00 -2.98
CA ASN A 20 -2.34 -17.91 -4.03
C ASN A 20 -3.51 -17.13 -3.44
N VAL A 21 -3.30 -15.84 -3.20
CA VAL A 21 -4.41 -14.91 -3.09
C VAL A 21 -4.63 -14.38 -4.50
N VAL A 22 -5.45 -15.10 -5.25
CA VAL A 22 -6.04 -14.62 -6.50
C VAL A 22 -6.96 -13.46 -6.11
N PHE A 23 -6.43 -12.23 -6.14
CA PHE A 23 -7.26 -11.04 -6.08
C PHE A 23 -7.99 -10.96 -7.42
N GLY A 24 -9.31 -11.16 -7.37
CA GLY A 24 -10.16 -11.06 -8.55
C GLY A 24 -9.89 -9.76 -9.29
N GLN A 25 -9.76 -9.86 -10.62
CA GLN A 25 -9.48 -8.71 -11.47
C GLN A 25 -10.58 -7.65 -11.28
N THR A 26 -10.24 -6.60 -10.55
CA THR A 26 -11.01 -5.37 -10.51
C THR A 26 -10.65 -4.57 -11.76
N THR A 27 -11.65 -3.99 -12.43
CA THR A 27 -11.49 -3.13 -13.62
C THR A 27 -10.51 -1.97 -13.43
N CYS A 28 -10.20 -1.65 -12.18
CA CYS A 28 -9.27 -0.61 -11.74
C CYS A 28 -7.86 -1.10 -11.35
N GLY A 29 -7.51 -2.37 -11.59
CA GLY A 29 -6.22 -2.95 -11.21
C GLY A 29 -6.20 -3.52 -9.80
N GLU A 30 -5.27 -4.44 -9.53
CA GLU A 30 -5.16 -5.14 -8.24
C GLU A 30 -4.74 -4.21 -7.11
N LYS A 31 -5.28 -4.44 -5.90
CA LYS A 31 -4.95 -3.64 -4.72
C LYS A 31 -3.47 -3.82 -4.39
N ILE A 32 -2.71 -2.73 -4.47
CA ILE A 32 -1.29 -2.74 -4.16
C ILE A 32 -1.13 -2.69 -2.63
N PRO A 33 -0.47 -3.69 -2.02
CA PRO A 33 -0.15 -3.64 -0.59
C PRO A 33 0.81 -2.48 -0.29
N ALA A 34 0.64 -1.85 0.87
CA ALA A 34 1.51 -0.76 1.29
C ALA A 34 2.96 -1.23 1.40
N MET A 35 3.90 -0.49 0.79
CA MET A 35 5.32 -0.83 0.76
C MET A 35 5.90 -1.03 2.18
N GLY A 36 5.39 -0.29 3.16
CA GLY A 36 5.80 -0.40 4.57
C GLY A 36 5.56 -1.78 5.20
N ILE A 37 4.63 -2.57 4.66
CA ILE A 37 4.38 -3.94 5.16
C ILE A 37 5.55 -4.87 4.82
N PHE A 38 6.13 -4.73 3.62
CA PHE A 38 7.27 -5.55 3.22
C PHE A 38 8.54 -5.19 3.98
N ASP A 39 8.75 -3.90 4.26
CA ASP A 39 9.88 -3.45 5.09
C ASP A 39 9.77 -3.97 6.53
N GLN A 40 8.57 -3.93 7.11
CA GLN A 40 8.32 -4.51 8.44
C GLN A 40 8.57 -6.01 8.44
N ILE A 41 8.06 -6.76 7.46
CA ILE A 41 8.28 -8.20 7.35
C ILE A 41 9.78 -8.51 7.24
N SER A 42 10.51 -7.74 6.43
CA SER A 42 11.96 -7.86 6.27
C SER A 42 12.69 -7.63 7.61
N GLN A 43 12.36 -6.55 8.34
CA GLN A 43 12.97 -6.25 9.64
C GLN A 43 12.63 -7.28 10.71
N TYR A 44 11.37 -7.68 10.83
CA TYR A 44 10.95 -8.72 11.80
C TYR A 44 11.58 -10.07 11.48
N ALA A 45 11.71 -10.43 10.20
CA ALA A 45 12.39 -11.65 9.78
C ALA A 45 13.85 -11.63 10.23
N LEU A 46 14.57 -10.51 10.07
CA LEU A 46 15.95 -10.38 10.54
C LEU A 46 16.06 -10.48 12.06
N TRP A 47 15.18 -9.79 12.80
CA TRP A 47 15.18 -9.87 14.27
C TRP A 47 14.85 -11.27 14.78
N LEU A 48 13.90 -11.95 14.16
CA LEU A 48 13.54 -13.33 14.49
C LEU A 48 14.70 -14.28 14.17
N ALA A 49 15.36 -14.12 13.02
CA ALA A 49 16.52 -14.90 12.63
C ALA A 49 17.67 -14.72 13.63
N LEU A 50 17.94 -13.48 14.05
CA LEU A 50 18.95 -13.16 15.04
C LEU A 50 18.61 -13.78 16.42
N ALA A 51 17.36 -13.64 16.86
CA ALA A 51 16.86 -14.17 18.12
C ALA A 51 16.92 -15.71 18.17
N LEU A 52 16.81 -16.40 17.03
CA LEU A 52 16.97 -17.85 16.94
C LEU A 52 18.43 -18.29 16.79
N MET A 53 19.26 -17.51 16.09
CA MET A 53 20.66 -17.84 15.85
C MET A 53 21.53 -17.72 17.11
N ILE A 54 21.36 -16.64 17.88
CA ILE A 54 22.15 -16.38 19.11
C ILE A 54 22.06 -17.54 20.12
N PRO A 55 20.87 -17.98 20.57
CA PRO A 55 20.76 -19.14 21.46
C PRO A 55 21.17 -20.44 20.78
N GLY A 56 20.97 -20.58 19.46
CA GLY A 56 21.45 -21.74 18.70
C GLY A 56 22.97 -21.91 18.74
N ILE A 57 23.75 -20.82 18.81
CA ILE A 57 25.21 -20.85 18.93
C ILE A 57 25.65 -21.10 20.38
N LEU A 58 24.99 -20.46 21.35
CA LEU A 58 25.35 -20.49 22.78
C LEU A 58 24.98 -21.79 23.50
N LEU A 59 23.99 -22.54 23.00
CA LEU A 59 23.57 -23.80 23.61
C LEU A 59 24.53 -24.94 23.28
N ASP A 60 24.98 -25.65 24.32
CA ASP A 60 25.91 -26.78 24.19
C ASP A 60 25.18 -28.12 23.88
N GLN A 61 23.85 -28.17 24.07
CA GLN A 61 23.05 -29.35 23.72
C GLN A 61 22.92 -29.53 22.21
N THR A 62 23.53 -30.60 21.68
CA THR A 62 23.67 -30.89 20.24
C THR A 62 22.33 -31.04 19.49
N LEU A 63 21.25 -31.51 20.12
CA LEU A 63 19.93 -31.62 19.50
C LEU A 63 19.22 -30.27 19.37
N TRP A 64 19.11 -29.51 20.47
CA TRP A 64 18.42 -28.21 20.49
C TRP A 64 19.15 -27.17 19.63
N LYS A 65 20.49 -27.16 19.66
CA LYS A 65 21.34 -26.35 18.78
C LYS A 65 21.01 -26.56 17.31
N ARG A 66 20.91 -27.82 16.87
CA ARG A 66 20.56 -28.16 15.47
C ARG A 66 19.17 -27.67 15.12
N ILE A 67 18.18 -27.90 15.98
CA ILE A 67 16.79 -27.47 15.74
C ILE A 67 16.70 -25.95 15.62
N LEU A 68 17.32 -25.19 16.53
CA LEU A 68 17.33 -23.72 16.51
C LEU A 68 18.00 -23.15 15.26
N LEU A 69 19.14 -23.73 14.85
CA LEU A 69 19.85 -23.30 13.64
C LEU A 69 19.06 -23.61 12.36
N PHE A 70 18.42 -24.79 12.28
CA PHE A 70 17.53 -25.10 11.15
C PHE A 70 16.29 -24.20 11.14
N LEU A 71 15.72 -23.88 12.31
CA LEU A 71 14.58 -22.99 12.41
C LEU A 71 14.93 -21.54 12.05
N ALA A 72 16.16 -21.10 12.34
CA ALA A 72 16.67 -19.79 11.95
C ALA A 72 16.80 -19.63 10.42
N LEU A 73 16.93 -20.72 9.65
CA LEU A 73 16.96 -20.64 8.18
C LEU A 73 15.62 -20.20 7.58
N VAL A 74 14.49 -20.51 8.24
CA VAL A 74 13.15 -20.14 7.77
C VAL A 74 12.97 -18.62 7.61
N PRO A 75 13.23 -17.78 8.63
CA PRO A 75 13.15 -16.33 8.47
C PRO A 75 14.18 -15.77 7.49
N PHE A 76 15.37 -16.38 7.35
CA PHE A 76 16.33 -15.97 6.32
C PHE A 76 15.82 -16.23 4.91
N ILE A 77 15.20 -17.38 4.65
CA ILE A 77 14.60 -17.70 3.35
C ILE A 77 13.46 -16.70 3.05
N GLY A 78 12.61 -16.41 4.03
CA GLY A 78 11.56 -15.39 3.90
C GLY A 78 12.12 -13.99 3.61
N TRP A 79 13.21 -13.62 4.28
CA TRP A 79 13.90 -12.34 4.04
C TRP A 79 14.51 -12.26 2.64
N VAL A 80 15.20 -13.31 2.17
CA VAL A 80 15.76 -13.36 0.81
C VAL A 80 14.64 -13.28 -0.22
N TYR A 81 13.54 -14.01 -0.02
CA TYR A 81 12.39 -13.97 -0.92
C TYR A 81 11.85 -12.54 -1.06
N VAL A 82 11.59 -11.87 0.06
CA VAL A 82 11.06 -10.50 0.04
C VAL A 82 12.03 -9.52 -0.63
N ASN A 83 13.33 -9.59 -0.35
CA ASN A 83 14.28 -8.60 -0.90
C ASN A 83 14.66 -8.85 -2.37
N PHE A 84 14.63 -10.09 -2.85
CA PHE A 84 15.05 -10.43 -4.22
C PHE A 84 13.91 -10.65 -5.20
N PHE A 85 12.76 -11.17 -4.75
CA PHE A 85 11.63 -11.47 -5.64
C PHE A 85 10.56 -10.39 -5.65
N VAL A 86 10.49 -9.52 -4.64
CA VAL A 86 9.56 -8.38 -4.66
C VAL A 86 10.20 -7.23 -5.43
N ASP A 87 9.61 -6.88 -6.57
CA ASP A 87 10.01 -5.69 -7.32
C ASP A 87 9.44 -4.42 -6.68
N TYR A 88 10.16 -3.91 -5.67
CA TYR A 88 9.84 -2.65 -5.00
C TYR A 88 9.78 -1.46 -5.96
N ASN A 89 10.61 -1.45 -7.02
CA ASN A 89 10.63 -0.35 -7.98
C ASN A 89 9.38 -0.39 -8.87
N GLY A 90 8.98 -1.59 -9.31
CA GLY A 90 7.72 -1.82 -10.01
C GLY A 90 6.51 -1.38 -9.18
N LEU A 91 6.45 -1.81 -7.91
CA LEU A 91 5.38 -1.43 -6.97
C LEU A 91 5.33 0.09 -6.76
N LYS A 92 6.47 0.73 -6.50
CA LYS A 92 6.57 2.18 -6.33
C LYS A 92 6.10 2.93 -7.58
N LYS A 93 6.47 2.46 -8.76
CA LYS A 93 6.05 3.06 -10.04
C LYS A 93 4.53 2.95 -10.24
N GLN A 94 3.94 1.81 -9.91
CA GLN A 94 2.49 1.61 -10.00
C GLN A 94 1.74 2.50 -8.99
N ILE A 95 2.18 2.55 -7.74
CA ILE A 95 1.61 3.44 -6.71
C ILE A 95 1.69 4.90 -7.16
N PHE A 96 2.85 5.34 -7.66
CA PHE A 96 3.02 6.70 -8.18
C PHE A 96 2.07 6.98 -9.36
N THR A 97 1.89 6.02 -10.27
CA THR A 97 0.99 6.17 -11.43
C THR A 97 -0.48 6.32 -10.99
N HIS A 98 -0.92 5.51 -10.02
CA HIS A 98 -2.27 5.61 -9.46
C HIS A 98 -2.47 6.90 -8.67
N ASN A 99 -1.47 7.34 -7.90
CA ASN A 99 -1.53 8.59 -7.17
C ASN A 99 -1.51 9.80 -8.13
N ALA A 100 -0.76 9.74 -9.24
CA ALA A 100 -0.78 10.76 -10.29
C ALA A 100 -2.16 10.86 -10.97
N MET A 101 -2.87 9.73 -11.13
CA MET A 101 -4.25 9.74 -11.63
C MET A 101 -5.22 10.39 -10.64
N ALA A 102 -5.02 10.17 -9.33
CA ALA A 102 -5.77 10.88 -8.30
C ALA A 102 -5.45 12.39 -8.29
N GLU A 103 -4.18 12.76 -8.49
CA GLU A 103 -3.77 14.17 -8.63
C GLU A 103 -4.38 14.83 -9.86
N ALA A 104 -4.38 14.16 -11.02
CA ALA A 104 -5.01 14.68 -12.23
C ALA A 104 -6.52 14.92 -12.02
N THR A 105 -7.19 14.03 -11.28
CA THR A 105 -8.60 14.22 -10.90
C THR A 105 -8.74 15.45 -9.98
N LEU A 106 -7.88 15.60 -8.97
CA LEU A 106 -7.88 16.78 -8.09
C LEU A 106 -7.56 18.09 -8.83
N ALA A 107 -6.73 18.05 -9.87
CA ALA A 107 -6.43 19.21 -10.71
C ALA A 107 -7.67 19.67 -11.52
N ASN A 108 -8.42 18.71 -12.09
CA ASN A 108 -9.69 19.01 -12.75
C ASN A 108 -10.71 19.61 -11.77
N ILE A 109 -10.71 19.14 -10.51
CA ILE A 109 -11.53 19.70 -9.44
C ILE A 109 -11.09 21.13 -9.12
N ALA A 110 -9.79 21.39 -9.07
CA ALA A 110 -9.28 22.74 -8.83
C ALA A 110 -9.74 23.71 -9.90
N GLU A 111 -9.67 23.32 -11.17
CA GLU A 111 -10.19 24.13 -12.27
C GLU A 111 -11.71 24.38 -12.13
N ALA A 112 -12.48 23.36 -11.77
CA ALA A 112 -13.92 23.50 -11.54
C ALA A 112 -14.24 24.42 -10.35
N GLN A 113 -13.45 24.34 -9.27
CA GLN A 113 -13.58 25.20 -8.08
C GLN A 113 -13.27 26.66 -8.41
N ASP A 114 -12.26 26.92 -9.23
CA ASP A 114 -11.91 28.29 -9.64
C ASP A 114 -12.98 28.91 -10.55
N ARG A 115 -13.53 28.14 -11.49
CA ARG A 115 -14.69 28.56 -12.30
C ARG A 115 -15.90 28.85 -11.42
N TYR A 116 -16.24 27.94 -10.51
CA TYR A 116 -17.38 28.11 -9.61
C TYR A 116 -17.20 29.33 -8.68
N LYS A 117 -15.99 29.57 -8.15
CA LYS A 117 -15.71 30.76 -7.36
C LYS A 117 -15.85 32.05 -8.17
N SER A 118 -15.45 32.04 -9.44
CA SER A 118 -15.60 33.21 -10.32
C SER A 118 -17.08 33.55 -10.59
N GLU A 119 -17.95 32.54 -10.63
CA GLU A 119 -19.38 32.70 -10.90
C GLU A 119 -20.22 32.96 -9.64
N GLN A 120 -19.90 32.28 -8.52
CA GLN A 120 -20.72 32.22 -7.31
C GLN A 120 -20.06 32.86 -6.08
N GLY A 121 -18.83 33.37 -6.23
CA GLY A 121 -18.07 34.05 -5.17
C GLY A 121 -17.63 33.17 -4.00
N THR A 122 -17.90 31.86 -4.03
CA THR A 122 -17.66 30.91 -2.93
C THR A 122 -17.15 29.58 -3.46
N TYR A 123 -16.47 28.78 -2.63
CA TYR A 123 -16.02 27.43 -2.99
C TYR A 123 -17.07 26.36 -2.65
N ILE A 124 -17.06 25.23 -3.37
CA ILE A 124 -17.95 24.10 -3.10
C ILE A 124 -17.35 23.28 -1.94
N GLY A 125 -18.00 23.32 -0.78
CA GLY A 125 -17.61 22.52 0.40
C GLY A 125 -18.36 21.20 0.57
N ASP A 126 -19.42 20.96 -0.22
CA ASP A 126 -20.18 19.70 -0.15
C ASP A 126 -19.67 18.72 -1.22
N LEU A 127 -19.17 17.58 -0.76
CA LEU A 127 -18.68 16.48 -1.59
C LEU A 127 -19.72 16.03 -2.62
N ARG A 128 -21.00 15.91 -2.25
CA ARG A 128 -22.07 15.47 -3.15
C ARG A 128 -22.36 16.51 -4.23
N LYS A 129 -22.38 17.79 -3.85
CA LYS A 129 -22.54 18.90 -4.79
C LYS A 129 -21.36 18.95 -5.76
N LEU A 130 -20.15 18.74 -5.23
CA LEU A 130 -18.94 18.67 -6.04
C LEU A 130 -19.00 17.52 -7.06
N TYR A 131 -19.38 16.30 -6.63
CA TYR A 131 -19.57 15.16 -7.53
C TYR A 131 -20.60 15.45 -8.63
N SER A 132 -21.71 16.14 -8.34
CA SER A 132 -22.68 16.51 -9.38
C SER A 132 -22.14 17.50 -10.41
N HIS A 133 -21.26 18.41 -9.99
CA HIS A 133 -20.64 19.39 -10.91
C HIS A 133 -19.54 18.75 -11.78
N ILE A 134 -18.80 17.78 -11.25
CA ILE A 134 -17.72 17.09 -11.99
C ILE A 134 -18.29 15.98 -12.87
N GLY A 135 -19.32 15.26 -12.40
CA GLY A 135 -19.93 14.15 -13.12
C GLY A 135 -20.58 14.56 -14.45
N GLY A 136 -21.03 15.81 -14.57
CA GLY A 136 -21.50 16.38 -15.83
C GLY A 136 -20.38 16.84 -16.79
N ALA A 137 -19.15 16.98 -16.30
CA ALA A 137 -18.01 17.52 -17.05
C ALA A 137 -17.09 16.43 -17.66
N GLY A 138 -17.52 15.16 -17.63
CA GLY A 138 -16.87 14.05 -18.36
C GLY A 138 -15.44 13.71 -17.92
N GLY A 139 -15.03 14.01 -16.68
CA GLY A 139 -13.61 14.07 -16.31
C GLY A 139 -13.17 13.31 -15.07
N MET A 140 -14.00 12.44 -14.48
CA MET A 140 -13.61 11.70 -13.28
C MET A 140 -13.29 10.24 -13.61
N ASN A 141 -12.07 9.81 -13.29
CA ASN A 141 -11.69 8.42 -13.43
C ASN A 141 -12.50 7.56 -12.45
N GLU A 142 -13.15 6.50 -12.94
CA GLU A 142 -13.98 5.59 -12.14
C GLU A 142 -13.22 4.89 -11.00
N CYS A 143 -11.89 4.83 -11.11
CA CYS A 143 -10.99 4.21 -10.15
C CYS A 143 -10.49 5.17 -9.07
N VAL A 144 -10.80 6.47 -9.19
CA VAL A 144 -10.44 7.50 -8.21
C VAL A 144 -11.67 7.92 -7.42
N LYS A 145 -11.55 7.91 -6.09
CA LYS A 145 -12.59 8.37 -5.18
C LYS A 145 -12.12 9.60 -4.41
N ILE A 146 -12.93 10.65 -4.44
CA ILE A 146 -12.80 11.81 -3.57
C ILE A 146 -13.33 11.39 -2.19
N LEU A 147 -12.46 11.42 -1.19
CA LEU A 147 -12.74 10.97 0.18
C LEU A 147 -13.31 12.11 1.02
N ASN A 148 -12.76 13.31 0.85
CA ASN A 148 -13.16 14.46 1.65
C ASN A 148 -12.94 15.76 0.87
N VAL A 149 -13.78 16.75 1.14
CA VAL A 149 -13.68 18.12 0.62
C VAL A 149 -14.07 19.06 1.75
N SER A 150 -13.21 20.02 2.04
CA SER A 150 -13.51 21.12 2.95
C SER A 150 -13.25 22.43 2.24
N ALA A 151 -14.20 23.37 2.37
CA ALA A 151 -14.10 24.69 1.79
C ALA A 151 -14.27 25.74 2.89
N GLY A 152 -13.30 26.65 2.99
CA GLY A 152 -13.38 27.89 3.74
C GLY A 152 -13.70 29.07 2.82
N PHE A 153 -13.69 30.28 3.38
CA PHE A 153 -13.98 31.51 2.63
C PHE A 153 -12.92 31.84 1.56
N ASP A 154 -11.65 31.55 1.84
CA ASP A 154 -10.50 31.94 1.02
C ASP A 154 -9.63 30.76 0.58
N HIS A 155 -9.91 29.56 1.07
CA HIS A 155 -9.15 28.35 0.77
C HIS A 155 -10.06 27.12 0.72
N TRP A 156 -9.63 26.09 0.01
CA TRP A 156 -10.28 24.78 0.01
C TRP A 156 -9.25 23.67 0.00
N ARG A 157 -9.66 22.51 0.49
CA ARG A 157 -8.85 21.31 0.56
C ARG A 157 -9.69 20.11 0.12
N ALA A 158 -9.10 19.23 -0.66
CA ALA A 158 -9.73 17.97 -1.03
C ALA A 158 -8.73 16.81 -0.94
N GLU A 159 -9.27 15.63 -0.69
CA GLU A 159 -8.50 14.40 -0.56
C GLU A 159 -9.09 13.38 -1.52
N ALA A 160 -8.23 12.78 -2.36
CA ALA A 160 -8.63 11.73 -3.29
C ALA A 160 -7.66 10.55 -3.21
N GLY A 161 -8.20 9.35 -3.37
CA GLY A 161 -7.42 8.11 -3.40
C GLY A 161 -7.81 7.27 -4.61
N HIS A 162 -6.84 6.56 -5.17
CA HIS A 162 -7.10 5.52 -6.15
C HIS A 162 -7.47 4.22 -5.42
N ILE A 163 -8.49 3.50 -5.89
CA ILE A 163 -9.02 2.31 -5.19
C ILE A 163 -7.97 1.22 -4.96
N SER A 164 -6.98 1.15 -5.84
CA SER A 164 -5.88 0.19 -5.83
C SER A 164 -4.61 0.71 -5.16
N SER A 165 -4.53 2.01 -4.85
CA SER A 165 -3.38 2.59 -4.15
C SER A 165 -3.64 2.60 -2.64
N PRO A 166 -2.65 2.27 -1.80
CA PRO A 166 -2.75 2.44 -0.35
C PRO A 166 -2.69 3.91 0.09
N ASP A 167 -2.20 4.80 -0.76
CA ASP A 167 -1.97 6.20 -0.45
C ASP A 167 -3.14 7.10 -0.89
N THR A 168 -3.31 8.20 -0.17
CA THR A 168 -4.27 9.27 -0.50
C THR A 168 -3.52 10.54 -0.85
N VAL A 169 -3.94 11.21 -1.92
CA VAL A 169 -3.39 12.50 -2.35
C VAL A 169 -4.27 13.62 -1.81
N VAL A 170 -3.60 14.64 -1.26
CA VAL A 170 -4.25 15.84 -0.73
C VAL A 170 -3.96 17.00 -1.66
N TRP A 171 -5.00 17.75 -2.02
CA TRP A 171 -4.91 19.03 -2.69
C TRP A 171 -5.28 20.14 -1.71
N ASP A 172 -4.40 21.12 -1.55
CA ASP A 172 -4.67 22.34 -0.79
C ASP A 172 -4.54 23.54 -1.74
N SER A 173 -5.56 24.40 -1.80
CA SER A 173 -5.56 25.56 -2.68
C SER A 173 -4.43 26.55 -2.39
N ARG A 174 -3.87 26.56 -1.17
CA ARG A 174 -2.77 27.45 -0.77
C ARG A 174 -1.41 26.85 -1.06
N ALA A 175 -1.27 25.52 -0.96
CA ALA A 175 0.02 24.84 -0.98
C ALA A 175 0.22 23.91 -2.18
N GLY A 176 -0.80 23.71 -3.01
CA GLY A 176 -0.81 22.77 -4.12
C GLY A 176 -0.98 21.31 -3.65
N THR A 177 -0.43 20.38 -4.43
CA THR A 177 -0.65 18.94 -4.24
C THR A 177 0.37 18.35 -3.28
N SER A 178 -0.04 17.35 -2.50
CA SER A 178 0.86 16.58 -1.65
C SER A 178 1.82 15.71 -2.46
N LEU A 179 1.47 15.37 -3.71
CA LEU A 179 2.30 14.53 -4.59
C LEU A 179 3.61 15.23 -4.99
N LYS A 180 3.60 16.56 -5.14
CA LYS A 180 4.80 17.34 -5.46
C LYS A 180 5.84 17.43 -4.33
N LYS A 181 5.49 16.99 -3.11
CA LYS A 181 6.32 17.12 -1.91
C LYS A 181 7.03 15.82 -1.48
N GLY A 182 6.77 14.69 -2.15
CA GLY A 182 7.41 13.39 -1.90
C GLY A 182 8.20 12.90 -3.09
#